data_AF-A0A1I3GIJ1-F1
#
_entry.id   AF-A0A1I3GIJ1-F1
#
_cell.length_a   1.000
_cell.length_b   1.000
_cell.length_c   1.000
_cell.angle_alpha   90.00
_cell.angle_beta   90.00
_cell.angle_gamma   90.00
#
_symmetry.space_group_name_H-M   'P 1'
#
loop_
_entity.id
_entity.type
_entity.pdbx_description
1 polymer ?
#
loop_
_entity_poly.entity_id
_entity_poly.type
_entity_poly.pdbx_seq_one_letter_code
_entity_poly.pdbx_strand_id
1 'polypeptide(L)'
;MKYVCSKCGHEEEIQTLKVKCDCGGLWKLDFQPPKLSRDLIDQDTWSIFRYRKFMTLPDESWRQVTLGEGMTPIVPLDEDVLVKMDYYMPTLSFKDRGAAVSATIPEDKILAAREALSRRGIYAEHTTAAVYAGYLHYCEEHGRTRDALISMCGAGLKSDH
;
A
#
# COMPACT_ATOMS: atom_id res chain seq x y z
N MET A 1 -7.92 -3.36 -16.38
CA MET A 1 -6.52 -3.34 -15.91
C MET A 1 -6.08 -4.78 -15.77
N LYS A 2 -4.90 -5.14 -16.26
CA LYS A 2 -4.37 -6.52 -16.21
C LYS A 2 -2.89 -6.51 -15.89
N TYR A 3 -2.35 -7.62 -15.40
CA TYR A 3 -0.91 -7.82 -15.43
C TYR A 3 -0.47 -8.28 -16.82
N VAL A 4 0.63 -7.74 -17.31
CA VAL A 4 1.27 -8.10 -18.58
C VAL A 4 2.70 -8.51 -18.30
N CYS A 5 3.08 -9.69 -18.75
CA CYS A 5 4.43 -10.19 -18.58
C CYS A 5 5.41 -9.32 -19.36
N SER A 6 6.42 -8.78 -18.67
CA SER A 6 7.50 -7.98 -19.25
C SER A 6 8.36 -8.72 -20.29
N LYS A 7 8.31 -10.06 -20.34
CA LYS A 7 9.16 -10.89 -21.20
C LYS A 7 8.40 -11.50 -22.39
N CYS A 8 7.25 -12.10 -22.15
CA CYS A 8 6.48 -12.80 -23.20
C CYS A 8 5.15 -12.11 -23.58
N GLY A 9 4.76 -11.04 -22.89
CA GLY A 9 3.50 -10.33 -23.15
C GLY A 9 2.24 -11.04 -22.66
N HIS A 10 2.36 -12.19 -21.97
CA HIS A 10 1.20 -12.89 -21.39
C HIS A 10 0.40 -11.97 -20.47
N GLU A 11 -0.93 -11.98 -20.63
CA GLU A 11 -1.85 -11.23 -19.79
C GLU A 11 -2.46 -12.10 -18.69
N GLU A 12 -2.60 -11.55 -17.49
CA GLU A 12 -3.18 -12.22 -16.34
C GLU A 12 -4.06 -11.25 -15.54
N GLU A 13 -5.11 -11.75 -14.89
CA GLU A 13 -5.99 -10.93 -14.05
C GLU A 13 -5.24 -10.39 -12.82
N ILE A 14 -5.60 -9.18 -12.36
CA ILE A 14 -4.88 -8.50 -11.26
C ILE A 14 -5.02 -9.20 -9.90
N GLN A 15 -6.02 -10.07 -9.76
CA GLN A 15 -6.25 -10.91 -8.58
C GLN A 15 -5.36 -12.17 -8.56
N THR A 16 -4.51 -12.38 -9.57
CA THR A 16 -3.62 -13.54 -9.62
C THR A 16 -2.65 -13.57 -8.44
N LEU A 17 -2.47 -14.77 -7.87
CA LEU A 17 -1.47 -15.02 -6.83
C LEU A 17 -0.08 -15.38 -7.41
N LYS A 18 0.05 -15.41 -8.75
CA LYS A 18 1.31 -15.70 -9.42
C LYS A 18 2.30 -14.57 -9.16
N VAL A 19 3.40 -14.86 -8.48
CA VAL A 19 4.49 -13.89 -8.24
C VAL A 19 5.27 -13.51 -9.51
N LYS A 20 5.18 -14.35 -10.56
CA LYS A 20 5.81 -14.15 -11.88
C LYS A 20 5.07 -14.94 -12.95
N CYS A 21 5.30 -14.61 -14.22
CA CYS A 21 4.80 -15.39 -15.34
C CYS A 21 5.49 -16.75 -15.43
N ASP A 22 4.82 -17.73 -16.02
CA ASP A 22 5.35 -19.09 -16.24
C ASP A 22 6.64 -19.09 -17.10
N CYS A 23 6.85 -18.06 -17.93
CA CYS A 23 8.09 -17.86 -18.70
C CYS A 23 9.28 -17.28 -17.87
N GLY A 24 9.04 -16.99 -16.59
CA GLY A 24 9.97 -16.37 -15.64
C GLY A 24 9.99 -14.84 -15.64
N GLY A 25 9.22 -14.17 -16.51
CA GLY A 25 9.15 -12.70 -16.56
C GLY A 25 8.29 -12.10 -15.44
N LEU A 26 8.64 -10.89 -15.01
CA LEU A 26 7.88 -10.14 -14.00
C LEU A 26 6.62 -9.52 -14.60
N TRP A 27 5.60 -9.35 -13.76
CA TRP A 27 4.37 -8.66 -14.11
C TRP A 27 4.59 -7.14 -14.16
N LYS A 28 4.08 -6.53 -15.20
CA LYS A 28 3.83 -5.08 -15.28
C LYS A 28 2.32 -4.89 -15.24
N LEU A 29 1.86 -3.80 -14.64
CA LEU A 29 0.44 -3.48 -14.67
C LEU A 29 0.13 -2.71 -15.95
N ASP A 30 -0.79 -3.21 -16.76
CA ASP A 30 -1.32 -2.49 -17.92
C ASP A 30 -2.35 -1.46 -17.43
N PHE A 31 -1.80 -0.31 -17.06
CA PHE A 31 -2.52 0.88 -16.69
C PHE A 31 -1.86 2.07 -17.39
N GLN A 32 -2.63 2.76 -18.22
CA GLN A 32 -2.23 4.01 -18.85
C GLN A 32 -2.97 5.14 -18.12
N PRO A 33 -2.32 5.89 -17.21
CA PRO A 33 -2.96 7.03 -16.60
C PRO A 33 -3.26 8.09 -17.68
N PRO A 34 -4.31 8.89 -17.51
CA PRO A 34 -4.50 10.08 -18.33
C PRO A 34 -3.32 11.03 -18.15
N LYS A 35 -3.08 11.91 -19.13
CA LYS A 35 -2.09 12.98 -18.99
C LYS A 35 -2.42 13.80 -17.74
N LEU A 36 -1.40 14.13 -16.95
CA LEU A 36 -1.57 14.94 -15.75
C LEU A 36 -2.23 16.27 -16.12
N SER A 37 -3.40 16.51 -15.54
CA SER A 37 -4.15 17.75 -15.72
C SER A 37 -4.82 18.14 -14.41
N ARG A 38 -4.87 19.44 -14.11
CA ARG A 38 -5.31 19.95 -12.80
C ARG A 38 -6.80 19.75 -12.55
N ASP A 39 -7.61 19.71 -13.60
CA ASP A 39 -9.05 19.42 -13.58
C ASP A 39 -9.37 17.98 -13.21
N LEU A 40 -8.41 17.06 -13.38
CA LEU A 40 -8.54 15.66 -12.96
C LEU A 40 -8.08 15.44 -11.51
N ILE A 41 -7.66 16.49 -10.79
CA ILE A 41 -7.33 16.45 -9.37
C ILE A 41 -8.57 16.87 -8.59
N ASP A 42 -9.06 15.98 -7.74
CA ASP A 42 -10.22 16.25 -6.91
C ASP A 42 -9.87 17.24 -5.79
N GLN A 43 -10.52 18.40 -5.78
CA GLN A 43 -10.20 19.46 -4.82
C GLN A 43 -10.85 19.24 -3.45
N ASP A 44 -11.96 18.49 -3.41
CA ASP A 44 -12.72 18.20 -2.18
C ASP A 44 -12.20 16.97 -1.42
N THR A 45 -11.11 16.35 -1.88
CA THR A 45 -10.49 15.18 -1.25
C THR A 45 -9.17 15.56 -0.60
N TRP A 46 -9.11 15.56 0.73
CA TRP A 46 -7.90 15.87 1.49
C TRP A 46 -7.08 14.61 1.82
N SER A 47 -6.57 13.94 0.79
CA SER A 47 -5.70 12.75 0.90
C SER A 47 -4.95 12.52 -0.41
N ILE A 48 -4.09 11.50 -0.49
CA ILE A 48 -3.47 11.08 -1.75
C ILE A 48 -4.52 10.70 -2.81
N PHE A 49 -5.71 10.27 -2.40
CA PHE A 49 -6.79 9.84 -3.30
C PHE A 49 -7.42 10.99 -4.08
N ARG A 50 -7.02 12.24 -3.81
CA ARG A 50 -7.27 13.38 -4.71
C ARG A 50 -6.69 13.18 -6.11
N TYR A 51 -5.71 12.29 -6.25
CA TYR A 51 -5.08 11.92 -7.50
C TYR A 51 -5.58 10.57 -8.04
N ARG A 52 -6.72 10.06 -7.56
CA ARG A 52 -7.22 8.71 -7.90
C ARG A 52 -7.37 8.45 -9.41
N LYS A 53 -7.63 9.49 -10.21
CA LYS A 53 -7.68 9.41 -11.68
C LYS A 53 -6.36 8.99 -12.33
N PHE A 54 -5.24 9.13 -11.62
CA PHE A 54 -3.90 8.76 -12.05
C PHE A 54 -3.36 7.52 -11.34
N MET A 55 -4.16 6.90 -10.47
CA MET A 55 -3.78 5.74 -9.66
C MET A 55 -4.39 4.46 -10.20
N THR A 56 -3.77 3.34 -9.86
CA THR A 56 -4.20 1.99 -10.25
C THR A 56 -5.24 1.45 -9.28
N LEU A 57 -6.36 2.16 -9.16
CA LEU A 57 -7.48 1.74 -8.31
C LEU A 57 -8.51 0.99 -9.17
N PRO A 58 -8.99 -0.19 -8.73
CA PRO A 58 -10.00 -0.93 -9.49
C PRO A 58 -11.34 -0.19 -9.50
N ASP A 59 -11.67 0.47 -8.39
CA ASP A 59 -12.91 1.21 -8.17
C ASP A 59 -12.79 2.17 -6.98
N GLU A 60 -13.93 2.58 -6.42
CA GLU A 60 -14.05 3.53 -5.32
C GLU A 60 -13.94 2.89 -3.91
N SER A 61 -13.58 1.60 -3.81
CA SER A 61 -13.37 0.84 -2.56
C SER A 61 -12.34 1.48 -1.62
N TRP A 62 -11.41 2.28 -2.15
CA TRP A 62 -10.43 3.02 -1.36
C TRP A 62 -11.05 3.85 -0.22
N ARG A 63 -12.30 4.31 -0.38
CA ARG A 63 -13.02 5.07 0.67
C ARG A 63 -13.25 4.28 1.95
N GLN A 64 -13.24 2.94 1.89
CA GLN A 64 -13.49 2.07 3.03
C GLN A 64 -12.19 1.68 3.77
N VAL A 65 -11.03 1.97 3.19
CA VAL A 65 -9.74 1.43 3.64
C VAL A 65 -8.67 2.50 3.85
N THR A 66 -8.95 3.76 3.48
CA THR A 66 -8.03 4.88 3.66
C THR A 66 -7.99 5.35 5.11
N LEU A 67 -6.78 5.68 5.57
CA LEU A 67 -6.55 6.35 6.85
C LEU A 67 -6.39 7.88 6.70
N GLY A 68 -6.73 8.41 5.51
CA GLY A 68 -6.44 9.80 5.16
C GLY A 68 -4.96 10.02 4.79
N GLU A 69 -4.30 9.01 4.24
CA GLU A 69 -2.90 9.08 3.82
C GLU A 69 -2.66 10.26 2.87
N GLY A 70 -1.50 10.88 2.97
CA GLY A 70 -1.12 12.01 2.12
C GLY A 70 -1.17 13.34 2.85
N MET A 71 -1.10 14.40 2.06
CA MET A 71 -1.18 15.78 2.54
C MET A 71 -0.23 16.13 3.72
N THR A 72 0.85 15.36 3.87
CA THR A 72 1.88 15.57 4.88
C THR A 72 2.61 16.91 4.69
N PRO A 73 3.14 17.53 5.75
CA PRO A 73 3.79 18.83 5.63
C PRO A 73 5.02 18.82 4.72
N ILE A 74 5.30 19.97 4.13
CA ILE A 74 6.61 20.33 3.60
C ILE A 74 7.12 21.45 4.50
N VAL A 75 8.30 21.27 5.08
CA VAL A 75 8.89 22.25 6.02
C VAL A 75 10.23 22.73 5.48
N PRO A 76 10.58 24.03 5.65
CA PRO A 76 11.92 24.49 5.36
C PRO A 76 12.91 23.89 6.36
N LEU A 77 14.03 23.39 5.85
CA LEU A 77 15.19 23.02 6.66
C LEU A 77 16.16 24.20 6.75
N ASP A 78 16.39 24.88 5.63
CA ASP A 78 17.18 26.12 5.51
C ASP A 78 16.69 26.96 4.31
N GLU A 79 17.50 27.92 3.84
CA GLU A 79 17.14 28.87 2.77
C GLU A 79 16.76 28.20 1.45
N ASP A 80 17.42 27.08 1.10
CA ASP A 80 17.26 26.43 -0.21
C ASP A 80 16.73 24.99 -0.10
N VAL A 81 16.63 24.45 1.11
CA VAL A 81 16.25 23.05 1.34
C VAL A 81 14.89 22.94 2.01
N LEU A 82 14.01 22.15 1.38
CA LEU A 82 12.72 21.74 1.93
C LEU A 82 12.73 20.25 2.26
N VAL A 83 12.04 19.87 3.33
CA VAL A 83 11.86 18.47 3.73
C VAL A 83 10.38 18.08 3.60
N LYS A 84 10.11 17.01 2.87
CA LYS A 84 8.78 16.39 2.78
C LYS A 84 8.60 15.40 3.93
N MET A 85 7.73 15.74 4.86
CA MET A 85 7.60 15.05 6.14
C MET A 85 6.69 13.82 6.04
N ASP A 86 7.02 12.88 5.15
CA ASP A 86 6.18 11.70 4.88
C ASP A 86 6.16 10.67 6.01
N TYR A 87 6.92 10.87 7.08
CA TYR A 87 6.72 10.13 8.33
C TYR A 87 5.50 10.63 9.14
N TYR A 88 4.84 11.72 8.74
CA TYR A 88 3.54 12.13 9.32
C TYR A 88 2.34 11.39 8.70
N MET A 89 2.58 10.42 7.83
CA MET A 89 1.52 9.53 7.37
C MET A 89 0.92 8.75 8.55
N PRO A 90 -0.31 8.24 8.44
CA PRO A 90 -1.03 7.60 9.56
C PRO A 90 -0.26 6.50 10.30
N THR A 91 0.57 5.73 9.60
CA THR A 91 1.38 4.65 10.20
C THR A 91 2.82 5.06 10.53
N LEU A 92 3.12 6.35 10.39
CA LEU A 92 4.42 6.99 10.57
C LEU A 92 5.47 6.64 9.53
N SER A 93 5.03 6.31 8.30
CA SER A 93 5.90 5.78 7.27
C SER A 93 5.49 6.22 5.87
N PHE A 94 6.48 6.51 5.03
CA PHE A 94 6.26 6.81 3.60
C PHE A 94 5.48 5.72 2.86
N LYS A 95 5.60 4.46 3.32
CA LYS A 95 5.01 3.29 2.65
C LYS A 95 3.48 3.34 2.61
N ASP A 96 2.84 4.14 3.45
CA ASP A 96 1.39 4.36 3.45
C ASP A 96 0.87 4.80 2.09
N ARG A 97 1.66 5.57 1.33
CA ARG A 97 1.30 5.95 -0.05
C ARG A 97 1.08 4.75 -0.97
N GLY A 98 1.96 3.75 -0.86
CA GLY A 98 1.91 2.54 -1.67
C GLY A 98 0.92 1.53 -1.10
N ALA A 99 0.87 1.39 0.23
CA ALA A 99 -0.05 0.50 0.91
C ALA A 99 -1.51 0.90 0.66
N ALA A 100 -1.86 2.19 0.75
CA ALA A 100 -3.22 2.67 0.50
C ALA A 100 -3.71 2.40 -0.95
N VAL A 101 -2.80 2.30 -1.91
CA VAL A 101 -3.13 1.94 -3.31
C VAL A 101 -3.08 0.43 -3.56
N SER A 102 -2.21 -0.30 -2.85
CA SER A 102 -1.95 -1.73 -3.07
C SER A 102 -2.76 -2.65 -2.15
N ALA A 103 -3.24 -2.14 -1.03
CA ALA A 103 -3.83 -2.89 0.05
C ALA A 103 -5.12 -2.19 0.51
N THR A 104 -6.25 -2.69 0.03
CA THR A 104 -7.55 -2.51 0.67
C THR A 104 -7.58 -3.32 1.96
N ILE A 105 -7.16 -2.73 3.09
CA ILE A 105 -7.16 -3.38 4.41
C ILE A 105 -7.77 -2.44 5.47
N PRO A 106 -8.75 -2.89 6.27
CA PRO A 106 -9.34 -2.08 7.35
C PRO A 106 -8.37 -1.72 8.50
N GLU A 107 -8.42 -0.47 8.96
CA GLU A 107 -7.55 0.10 10.02
C GLU A 107 -7.64 -0.63 11.36
N ASP A 108 -8.86 -1.00 11.75
CA ASP A 108 -9.18 -1.60 13.05
C ASP A 108 -8.46 -2.95 13.27
N LYS A 109 -7.97 -3.55 12.18
CA LYS A 109 -7.23 -4.82 12.19
C LYS A 109 -5.72 -4.66 12.31
N ILE A 110 -5.15 -3.48 12.02
CA ILE A 110 -3.69 -3.28 11.99
C ILE A 110 -3.09 -3.39 13.39
N LEU A 111 -3.70 -2.76 14.39
CA LEU A 111 -3.21 -2.81 15.78
C LEU A 111 -3.31 -4.23 16.35
N ALA A 112 -4.41 -4.92 16.09
CA ALA A 112 -4.59 -6.32 16.49
C ALA A 112 -3.55 -7.24 15.80
N ALA A 113 -3.27 -7.02 14.52
CA ALA A 113 -2.24 -7.75 13.78
C ALA A 113 -0.83 -7.46 14.32
N ARG A 114 -0.52 -6.21 14.66
CA ARG A 114 0.73 -5.82 15.30
C ARG A 114 0.91 -6.51 16.65
N GLU A 115 -0.13 -6.52 17.47
CA GLU A 115 -0.12 -7.22 18.76
C GLU A 115 0.08 -8.73 18.58
N ALA A 116 -0.59 -9.34 17.61
CA ALA A 116 -0.46 -10.76 17.31
C ALA A 116 0.96 -11.15 16.82
N LEU A 117 1.66 -10.26 16.12
CA LEU A 117 3.08 -10.42 15.77
C LEU A 117 3.97 -10.26 17.01
N SER A 118 3.72 -9.23 17.82
CA SER A 118 4.49 -8.92 19.03
C SER A 118 4.43 -10.06 20.05
N ARG A 119 3.25 -10.67 20.27
CA ARG A 119 3.08 -11.85 21.13
C ARG A 119 3.89 -13.07 20.68
N ARG A 120 4.40 -13.07 19.44
CA ARG A 120 5.27 -14.11 18.88
C ARG A 120 6.74 -13.69 18.82
N GLY A 121 7.11 -12.59 19.48
CA GLY A 121 8.46 -12.04 19.49
C GLY A 121 8.85 -11.32 18.19
N ILE A 122 7.89 -11.04 17.31
CA ILE A 122 8.12 -10.33 16.06
C ILE A 122 7.73 -8.87 16.26
N TYR A 123 8.72 -8.02 16.47
CA TYR A 123 8.53 -6.60 16.61
C TYR A 123 8.47 -5.95 15.22
N ALA A 124 7.31 -5.41 14.86
CA ALA A 124 6.96 -5.03 13.50
C ALA A 124 6.49 -3.57 13.42
N GLU A 125 7.00 -2.83 12.41
CA GLU A 125 6.44 -1.54 11.99
C GLU A 125 4.97 -1.72 11.55
N HIS A 126 4.13 -0.70 11.73
CA HIS A 126 2.71 -0.72 11.35
C HIS A 126 2.47 -1.14 9.89
N THR A 127 3.39 -0.81 8.97
CA THR A 127 3.32 -1.21 7.56
C THR A 127 3.43 -2.73 7.38
N THR A 128 4.24 -3.40 8.19
CA THR A 128 4.32 -4.87 8.23
C THR A 128 3.05 -5.46 8.87
N ALA A 129 2.54 -4.82 9.93
CA ALA A 129 1.30 -5.23 10.57
C ALA A 129 0.08 -5.11 9.64
N ALA A 130 0.06 -4.10 8.78
CA ALA A 130 -0.95 -3.95 7.73
C ALA A 130 -0.92 -5.13 6.76
N VAL A 131 0.26 -5.52 6.25
CA VAL A 131 0.39 -6.71 5.39
C VAL A 131 -0.10 -7.98 6.11
N TYR A 132 0.19 -8.12 7.40
CA TYR A 132 -0.31 -9.26 8.18
C TYR A 132 -1.83 -9.22 8.39
N ALA A 133 -2.41 -8.05 8.66
CA ALA A 133 -3.86 -7.87 8.75
C ALA A 133 -4.55 -8.26 7.44
N GLY A 134 -3.98 -7.90 6.29
CA GLY A 134 -4.48 -8.32 4.98
C GLY A 134 -4.43 -9.82 4.78
N TYR A 135 -3.34 -10.47 5.21
CA TYR A 135 -3.26 -11.93 5.20
C TYR A 135 -4.30 -12.58 6.12
N LEU A 136 -4.56 -12.01 7.30
CA LEU A 136 -5.58 -12.52 8.21
C LEU A 136 -6.98 -12.41 7.59
N HIS A 137 -7.32 -11.26 7.01
CA HIS A 137 -8.58 -11.07 6.28
C HIS A 137 -8.73 -12.05 5.11
N TYR A 138 -7.66 -12.23 4.31
CA TYR A 138 -7.63 -13.24 3.26
C TYR A 138 -7.92 -14.66 3.80
N CYS A 139 -7.36 -15.01 4.96
CA CYS A 139 -7.59 -16.31 5.58
C CYS A 139 -9.04 -16.50 6.06
N GLU A 140 -9.72 -15.42 6.46
CA GLU A 140 -11.15 -15.46 6.82
C GLU A 140 -12.02 -15.77 5.60
N GLU A 141 -11.69 -15.21 4.43
CA GLU A 141 -12.47 -15.39 3.20
C GLU A 141 -12.14 -16.67 2.43
N HIS A 142 -10.87 -17.09 2.45
CA HIS A 142 -10.35 -18.11 1.53
C HIS A 142 -9.63 -19.27 2.24
N GLY A 143 -9.52 -19.23 3.57
CA GLY A 143 -8.76 -20.21 4.34
C GLY A 143 -7.25 -19.97 4.29
N ARG A 144 -6.52 -20.68 5.16
CA ARG A 144 -5.07 -20.51 5.30
C ARG A 144 -4.32 -21.08 4.10
N THR A 145 -3.29 -20.37 3.65
CA THR A 145 -2.35 -20.87 2.63
C THR A 145 -1.23 -21.69 3.27
N ARG A 146 -0.62 -22.61 2.50
CA ARG A 146 0.38 -23.55 3.04
C ARG A 146 1.78 -22.97 3.22
N ASP A 147 2.10 -21.79 2.66
CA ASP A 147 3.44 -21.19 2.71
C ASP A 147 3.37 -19.65 2.53
N ALA A 148 2.83 -18.92 3.53
CA ALA A 148 2.71 -17.46 3.47
C ALA A 148 4.00 -16.76 3.95
N LEU A 149 4.62 -15.96 3.06
CA LEU A 149 5.73 -15.08 3.41
C LEU A 149 5.21 -13.64 3.60
N ILE A 150 5.42 -13.09 4.79
CA ILE A 150 5.08 -11.69 5.09
C ILE A 150 6.36 -10.88 5.05
N SER A 151 6.40 -9.87 4.17
CA SER A 151 7.55 -8.97 4.07
C SER A 151 7.66 -8.11 5.33
N MET A 152 8.80 -8.21 6.02
CA MET A 152 9.14 -7.32 7.14
C MET A 152 9.78 -6.04 6.58
N CYS A 153 9.00 -4.97 6.51
CA CYS A 153 9.40 -3.69 5.92
C CYS A 153 10.26 -2.80 6.86
N GLY A 154 10.39 -3.21 8.12
CA GLY A 154 11.12 -2.51 9.18
C GLY A 154 10.80 -3.06 10.57
N ALA A 155 11.73 -2.93 11.51
CA ALA A 155 11.53 -3.39 12.89
C ALA A 155 10.59 -2.49 13.69
N GLY A 156 10.39 -1.21 13.31
CA GLY A 156 9.56 -0.27 14.08
C GLY A 156 10.23 0.30 15.34
N LEU A 157 11.49 -0.04 15.63
CA LEU A 157 12.22 0.43 16.83
C LEU A 157 12.43 1.96 16.86
N LYS A 158 12.32 2.63 15.72
CA LYS A 158 12.38 4.10 15.61
C LYS A 158 11.01 4.78 15.83
N SER A 159 9.97 3.99 16.13
CA SER A 159 8.58 4.43 16.24
C SER A 159 8.06 4.45 17.68
N ASP A 160 8.84 3.93 18.64
CA ASP A 160 8.48 3.80 20.07
C ASP A 160 9.20 4.87 20.92
N HIS A 161 9.21 6.13 20.47
CA HIS A 161 9.72 7.28 21.23
C HIS A 161 8.56 8.15 21.69
#